data_AF-A0A358HRJ9-F1
#
_entry.id   AF-A0A358HRJ9-F1
#
_cell.length_a   1.000
_cell.length_b   1.000
_cell.length_c   1.000
_cell.angle_alpha   90.00
_cell.angle_beta   90.00
_cell.angle_gamma   90.00
#
_symmetry.space_group_name_H-M   'P 1'
#
loop_
_entity.id
_entity.type
_entity.pdbx_description
1 polymer ?
#
loop_
_entity_poly.entity_id
_entity_poly.type
_entity_poly.pdbx_seq_one_letter_code
_entity_poly.pdbx_strand_id
1 'polypeptide(L)'
;EGGSQKAGPQKEGVQYRWLRDLLDILEHASEPEEFLEHTKLAMFQDQVFCFSPKGEVIALPARATPVDFAYMIHTHIGDTCVGAKVNGAMVPLRTVLNNGDQVEIVTSKAQTPNPTWERFVVTGKARARIRRFIRQQQEDQYKDLGKAILQKAFRQEGYDYSDKAIDGVLKIFKLPTVESLLSSVGAGHHTGREVVHAVFPGSKDTETARKIIPLEKGRTRKHEHAIPLKGLIPGMAVHYAGCCHPLPGDRIVGIVTTGKGVTIHTIDCDTLETFTEQPERWLDVGWDNDG
;
A
#
# COMPACT_ATOMS: atom_id res chain seq x y z
N GLU A 1 -66.11 -9.38 -9.44
CA GLU A 1 -65.39 -8.87 -8.25
C GLU A 1 -64.38 -9.92 -7.81
N GLY A 2 -63.15 -9.53 -7.46
CA GLY A 2 -62.15 -10.49 -6.94
C GLY A 2 -60.71 -10.04 -7.20
N GLY A 3 -60.20 -9.18 -6.34
CA GLY A 3 -58.94 -8.44 -6.50
C GLY A 3 -57.68 -9.29 -6.67
N SER A 4 -56.83 -8.83 -7.60
CA SER A 4 -55.44 -9.26 -7.75
C SER A 4 -54.60 -8.61 -6.65
N GLN A 5 -54.08 -9.42 -5.72
CA GLN A 5 -53.15 -8.98 -4.69
C GLN A 5 -51.78 -8.70 -5.31
N LYS A 6 -51.35 -7.44 -5.28
CA LYS A 6 -49.99 -7.03 -5.64
C LYS A 6 -49.02 -7.54 -4.58
N ALA A 7 -48.10 -8.41 -4.98
CA ALA A 7 -46.95 -8.80 -4.18
C ALA A 7 -46.06 -7.56 -3.89
N GLY A 8 -45.84 -7.28 -2.60
CA GLY A 8 -44.93 -6.22 -2.15
C GLY A 8 -43.45 -6.58 -2.38
N PRO A 9 -42.55 -5.59 -2.37
CA PRO A 9 -41.14 -5.81 -2.70
C PRO A 9 -40.44 -6.68 -1.63
N GLN A 10 -39.64 -7.63 -2.11
CA GLN A 10 -38.94 -8.67 -1.36
C GLN A 10 -38.06 -8.10 -0.22
N LYS A 11 -38.41 -8.44 1.03
CA LYS A 11 -37.61 -8.15 2.23
C LYS A 11 -36.41 -9.10 2.42
N GLU A 12 -36.29 -10.15 1.61
CA GLU A 12 -35.27 -11.20 1.77
C GLU A 12 -33.86 -10.78 1.31
N GLY A 13 -33.74 -9.78 0.42
CA GLY A 13 -32.44 -9.36 -0.13
C GLY A 13 -31.52 -8.64 0.85
N VAL A 14 -32.08 -8.05 1.92
CA VAL A 14 -31.33 -7.29 2.93
C VAL A 14 -30.73 -8.23 4.01
N GLN A 15 -31.40 -9.35 4.29
CA GLN A 15 -31.09 -10.21 5.45
C GLN A 15 -29.77 -10.97 5.34
N TYR A 16 -29.20 -11.06 4.13
CA TYR A 16 -27.94 -11.76 3.84
C TYR A 16 -26.88 -10.88 3.17
N ARG A 17 -27.05 -9.56 3.12
CA ARG A 17 -26.07 -8.66 2.49
C ARG A 17 -24.74 -8.62 3.23
N TRP A 18 -24.78 -8.67 4.56
CA TRP A 18 -23.60 -8.81 5.41
C TRP A 18 -22.81 -10.10 5.14
N LEU A 19 -23.48 -11.20 4.78
CA LEU A 19 -22.85 -12.46 4.39
C LEU A 19 -22.12 -12.33 3.05
N ARG A 20 -22.65 -11.54 2.10
CA ARG A 20 -21.95 -11.24 0.85
C ARG A 20 -20.74 -10.34 1.08
N ASP A 21 -20.86 -9.34 1.95
CA ASP A 21 -19.72 -8.51 2.34
C ASP A 21 -18.65 -9.33 3.09
N LEU A 22 -19.06 -10.33 3.88
CA LEU A 22 -18.13 -11.30 4.48
C LEU A 22 -17.44 -12.20 3.45
N LEU A 23 -18.15 -12.67 2.43
CA LEU A 23 -17.56 -13.43 1.32
C LEU A 23 -16.55 -12.59 0.52
N ASP A 24 -16.87 -11.33 0.21
CA ASP A 24 -15.96 -10.39 -0.47
C ASP A 24 -14.71 -10.08 0.38
N ILE A 25 -14.88 -9.99 1.71
CA ILE A 25 -13.74 -9.91 2.64
C ILE A 25 -12.95 -11.22 2.62
N LEU A 26 -13.60 -12.39 2.66
CA LEU A 26 -12.92 -13.69 2.68
C LEU A 26 -12.12 -13.95 1.40
N GLU A 27 -12.65 -13.56 0.25
CA GLU A 27 -11.97 -13.66 -1.05
C GLU A 27 -10.76 -12.72 -1.16
N HIS A 28 -10.65 -11.72 -0.28
CA HIS A 28 -9.66 -10.64 -0.40
C HIS A 28 -8.80 -10.40 0.86
N ALA A 29 -9.10 -11.04 1.99
CA ALA A 29 -8.35 -10.95 3.23
C ALA A 29 -7.16 -11.91 3.17
N SER A 30 -5.97 -11.39 3.49
CA SER A 30 -4.72 -12.16 3.46
C SER A 30 -4.37 -12.77 4.81
N GLU A 31 -4.97 -12.29 5.91
CA GLU A 31 -4.64 -12.72 7.28
C GLU A 31 -5.90 -13.08 8.12
N PRO A 32 -5.88 -14.20 8.88
CA PRO A 32 -6.99 -14.64 9.73
C PRO A 32 -7.38 -13.66 10.87
N GLU A 33 -6.49 -12.75 11.25
CA GLU A 33 -6.72 -11.79 12.33
C GLU A 33 -7.60 -10.60 11.87
N GLU A 34 -7.50 -10.22 10.60
CA GLU A 34 -8.35 -9.20 9.96
C GLU A 34 -9.83 -9.67 9.92
N PHE A 35 -10.05 -10.99 9.81
CA PHE A 35 -11.38 -11.62 9.82
C PHE A 35 -12.12 -11.48 11.17
N LEU A 36 -11.43 -11.65 12.31
CA LEU A 36 -12.05 -11.58 13.64
C LEU A 36 -12.46 -10.16 14.02
N GLU A 37 -11.67 -9.14 13.66
CA GLU A 37 -12.05 -7.74 13.87
C GLU A 37 -13.30 -7.37 13.06
N HIS A 38 -13.34 -7.75 11.77
CA HIS A 38 -14.46 -7.41 10.88
C HIS A 38 -15.78 -8.06 11.29
N THR A 39 -15.74 -9.32 11.74
CA THR A 39 -16.94 -10.05 12.19
C THR A 39 -17.51 -9.44 13.48
N LYS A 40 -16.64 -9.04 14.41
CA LYS A 40 -17.05 -8.45 15.69
C LYS A 40 -17.66 -7.04 15.54
N LEU A 41 -17.18 -6.28 14.57
CA LEU A 41 -17.69 -4.93 14.23
C LEU A 41 -19.10 -4.95 13.60
N ALA A 42 -19.44 -5.97 12.82
CA ALA A 42 -20.71 -6.03 12.09
C ALA A 42 -21.92 -6.43 12.95
N MET A 43 -21.72 -7.09 14.10
CA MET A 43 -22.81 -7.74 14.86
C MET A 43 -23.41 -6.89 16.00
N PHE A 44 -22.81 -5.75 16.38
CA PHE A 44 -23.19 -5.03 17.62
C PHE A 44 -23.20 -3.48 17.53
N GLN A 45 -23.21 -2.88 16.34
CA GLN A 45 -23.19 -1.42 16.23
C GLN A 45 -24.55 -0.83 15.91
N ASP A 46 -24.84 0.31 16.54
CA ASP A 46 -25.88 1.23 16.08
C ASP A 46 -25.67 1.49 14.58
N GLN A 47 -26.76 1.43 13.81
CA GLN A 47 -26.72 1.63 12.36
C GLN A 47 -27.21 3.02 11.99
N VAL A 48 -26.60 3.58 10.95
CA VAL A 48 -27.10 4.77 10.26
C VAL A 48 -27.66 4.39 8.89
N PHE A 49 -28.80 4.96 8.55
CA PHE A 49 -29.52 4.76 7.29
C PHE A 49 -29.39 6.01 6.44
N CYS A 50 -28.64 5.89 5.35
CA CYS A 50 -28.40 6.95 4.37
C CYS A 50 -29.14 6.64 3.06
N PHE A 51 -29.41 7.67 2.27
CA PHE A 51 -30.12 7.54 0.99
C PHE A 51 -29.17 7.78 -0.18
N SER A 52 -29.26 6.95 -1.21
CA SER A 52 -28.65 7.27 -2.50
C SER A 52 -29.44 8.37 -3.22
N PRO A 53 -28.88 9.00 -4.28
CA PRO A 53 -29.63 9.99 -5.07
C PRO A 53 -30.90 9.42 -5.71
N LYS A 54 -30.95 8.09 -5.88
CA LYS A 54 -32.12 7.36 -6.42
C LYS A 54 -33.14 6.99 -5.34
N GLY A 55 -32.90 7.33 -4.07
CA GLY A 55 -33.78 7.02 -2.95
C GLY A 55 -33.59 5.62 -2.37
N GLU A 56 -32.54 4.89 -2.76
CA GLU A 56 -32.23 3.59 -2.15
C GLU A 56 -31.68 3.79 -0.74
N VAL A 57 -32.19 3.02 0.23
CA VAL A 57 -31.73 3.05 1.61
C VAL A 57 -30.51 2.15 1.77
N ILE A 58 -29.43 2.71 2.30
CA ILE A 58 -28.18 2.00 2.57
C ILE A 58 -27.90 2.08 4.07
N ALA A 59 -27.84 0.92 4.70
CA ALA A 59 -27.48 0.78 6.11
C ALA A 59 -25.96 0.69 6.25
N LEU A 60 -25.41 1.47 7.16
CA LEU A 60 -23.99 1.54 7.49
C LEU A 60 -23.80 1.49 9.01
N PRO A 61 -22.64 1.07 9.51
CA PRO A 61 -22.33 1.21 10.93
C PRO A 61 -22.30 2.70 11.33
N ALA A 62 -22.62 2.99 12.59
CA ALA A 62 -22.48 4.33 13.15
C ALA A 62 -21.07 4.87 12.89
N ARG A 63 -21.00 6.19 12.67
CA ARG A 63 -19.77 6.92 12.31
C ARG A 63 -19.21 6.64 10.92
N ALA A 64 -19.89 5.85 10.09
CA ALA A 64 -19.50 5.67 8.70
C ALA A 64 -19.38 7.00 7.95
N THR A 65 -18.50 6.99 6.96
CA THR A 65 -18.15 8.17 6.15
C THR A 65 -18.65 8.04 4.71
N PRO A 66 -18.65 9.11 3.90
CA PRO A 66 -18.95 9.00 2.47
C PRO A 66 -18.13 7.94 1.72
N VAL A 67 -16.88 7.69 2.13
CA VAL A 67 -16.04 6.64 1.52
C VAL A 67 -16.60 5.24 1.85
N ASP A 68 -17.05 5.02 3.08
CA ASP A 68 -17.72 3.78 3.48
C ASP A 68 -19.01 3.58 2.68
N PHE A 69 -19.79 4.64 2.49
CA PHE A 69 -21.01 4.62 1.67
C PHE A 69 -20.70 4.27 0.20
N ALA A 70 -19.64 4.83 -0.38
CA ALA A 70 -19.20 4.53 -1.74
C ALA A 70 -18.87 3.04 -1.92
N TYR A 71 -18.07 2.46 -1.02
CA TYR A 71 -17.73 1.03 -1.04
C TYR A 71 -18.93 0.10 -0.75
N MET A 72 -19.93 0.59 0.00
CA MET A 72 -21.17 -0.14 0.26
C MET A 72 -22.09 -0.20 -0.97
N ILE A 73 -22.08 0.84 -1.80
CA ILE A 73 -22.78 0.81 -3.10
C ILE A 73 -22.07 -0.15 -4.04
N HIS A 74 -20.79 0.11 -4.33
CA HIS A 74 -20.01 -0.67 -5.26
C HIS A 74 -18.52 -0.38 -5.12
N THR A 75 -17.68 -1.40 -5.19
CA THR A 75 -16.21 -1.26 -5.10
C THR A 75 -15.67 -0.22 -6.08
N HIS A 76 -16.07 -0.28 -7.36
CA HIS A 76 -15.64 0.68 -8.37
C HIS A 76 -15.96 2.14 -8.02
N ILE A 77 -17.09 2.40 -7.34
CA ILE A 77 -17.47 3.76 -6.91
C ILE A 77 -16.56 4.20 -5.75
N GLY A 78 -16.25 3.29 -4.82
CA GLY A 78 -15.26 3.52 -3.77
C GLY A 78 -13.87 3.83 -4.33
N ASP A 79 -13.40 3.01 -5.26
CA ASP A 79 -12.05 3.13 -5.85
C ASP A 79 -11.86 4.40 -6.68
N THR A 80 -12.93 4.89 -7.30
CA THR A 80 -12.91 6.08 -8.17
C THR A 80 -13.42 7.34 -7.47
N CYS A 81 -13.66 7.30 -6.15
CA CYS A 81 -14.21 8.42 -5.38
C CYS A 81 -13.24 9.61 -5.34
N VAL A 82 -13.72 10.79 -5.76
CA VAL A 82 -12.99 12.08 -5.62
C VAL A 82 -13.55 12.95 -4.51
N GLY A 83 -14.84 12.80 -4.19
CA GLY A 83 -15.56 13.68 -3.29
C GLY A 83 -16.98 13.19 -3.03
N ALA A 84 -17.68 13.89 -2.16
CA ALA A 84 -19.07 13.58 -1.84
C ALA A 84 -19.88 14.85 -1.58
N LYS A 85 -21.17 14.77 -1.87
CA LYS A 85 -22.18 15.71 -1.40
C LYS A 85 -23.11 15.01 -0.42
N VAL A 86 -23.47 15.71 0.64
CA VAL A 86 -24.49 15.28 1.59
C VAL A 86 -25.58 16.34 1.60
N ASN A 87 -26.82 15.93 1.34
CA ASN A 87 -27.99 16.81 1.22
C ASN A 87 -27.76 17.97 0.23
N GLY A 88 -27.08 17.67 -0.88
CA GLY A 88 -26.76 18.63 -1.95
C GLY A 88 -25.51 19.49 -1.73
N ALA A 89 -24.93 19.50 -0.52
CA ALA A 89 -23.74 20.29 -0.21
C ALA A 89 -22.45 19.46 -0.26
N MET A 90 -21.37 20.00 -0.82
CA MET A 90 -20.06 19.34 -0.82
C MET A 90 -19.52 19.22 0.61
N VAL A 91 -19.06 18.02 0.97
CA VAL A 91 -18.50 17.76 2.30
C VAL A 91 -17.13 17.07 2.22
N PRO A 92 -16.27 17.23 3.24
CA PRO A 92 -15.07 16.42 3.35
C PRO A 92 -15.39 14.92 3.41
N LEU A 93 -14.56 14.08 2.79
CA LEU A 93 -14.73 12.63 2.78
C LEU A 93 -14.65 11.96 4.17
N ARG A 94 -14.10 12.66 5.17
CA ARG A 94 -14.05 12.22 6.58
C ARG A 94 -15.31 12.55 7.39
N THR A 95 -16.30 13.20 6.78
CA THR A 95 -17.53 13.61 7.47
C THR A 95 -18.28 12.38 7.93
N VAL A 96 -18.79 12.40 9.16
CA VAL A 96 -19.63 11.32 9.68
C VAL A 96 -21.04 11.48 9.13
N LEU A 97 -21.58 10.40 8.58
CA LEU A 97 -22.94 10.33 8.08
C LEU A 97 -23.95 10.10 9.21
N ASN A 98 -25.13 10.72 9.06
CA ASN A 98 -26.23 10.63 10.02
C ASN A 98 -27.46 9.96 9.39
N ASN A 99 -28.40 9.54 10.23
CA ASN A 99 -29.68 9.04 9.77
C ASN A 99 -30.41 10.07 8.91
N GLY A 100 -30.88 9.67 7.74
CA GLY A 100 -31.62 10.54 6.84
C GLY A 100 -30.78 11.24 5.78
N ASP A 101 -29.45 11.20 5.88
CA ASP A 101 -28.58 11.90 4.94
C ASP A 101 -28.70 11.32 3.52
N GLN A 102 -28.94 12.19 2.54
CA GLN A 102 -28.85 11.86 1.13
C GLN A 102 -27.41 12.06 0.66
N VAL A 103 -26.75 10.98 0.23
CA VAL A 103 -25.32 10.98 -0.11
C VAL A 103 -25.15 10.77 -1.61
N GLU A 104 -24.48 11.72 -2.27
CA GLU A 104 -24.07 11.64 -3.67
C GLU A 104 -22.55 11.52 -3.73
N ILE A 105 -22.04 10.45 -4.33
CA ILE A 105 -20.60 10.25 -4.51
C ILE A 105 -20.18 10.80 -5.86
N VAL A 106 -19.15 11.65 -5.85
CA VAL A 106 -18.51 12.17 -7.05
C VAL A 106 -17.35 11.24 -7.40
N THR A 107 -17.31 10.74 -8.63
CA THR A 107 -16.29 9.78 -9.09
C THR A 107 -15.52 10.30 -10.31
N SER A 108 -14.31 9.78 -10.51
CA SER A 108 -13.49 10.04 -11.70
C SER A 108 -12.73 8.79 -12.13
N LYS A 109 -12.70 8.50 -13.44
CA LYS A 109 -12.04 7.31 -14.00
C LYS A 109 -10.52 7.27 -13.76
N ALA A 110 -9.89 8.44 -13.60
CA ALA A 110 -8.46 8.55 -13.35
C ALA A 110 -8.10 8.43 -11.86
N GLN A 111 -9.10 8.33 -10.98
CA GLN A 111 -8.82 8.21 -9.55
C GLN A 111 -8.58 6.79 -9.09
N THR A 112 -7.75 6.71 -8.07
CA THR A 112 -7.44 5.50 -7.31
C THR A 112 -7.66 5.77 -5.82
N PRO A 113 -7.83 4.73 -5.00
CA PRO A 113 -7.98 4.90 -3.55
C PRO A 113 -6.85 5.73 -2.94
N ASN A 114 -7.17 6.62 -2.01
CA ASN A 114 -6.16 7.39 -1.29
C ASN A 114 -5.75 6.65 0.00
N PRO A 115 -4.45 6.38 0.24
CA PRO A 115 -3.98 5.70 1.45
C PRO A 115 -4.40 6.39 2.76
N THR A 116 -4.61 7.70 2.75
CA THR A 116 -5.04 8.45 3.94
C THR A 116 -6.43 8.08 4.44
N TRP A 117 -7.26 7.47 3.58
CA TRP A 117 -8.62 7.06 3.92
C TRP A 117 -8.65 5.99 5.00
N GLU A 118 -7.63 5.12 5.09
CA GLU A 118 -7.52 4.07 6.11
C GLU A 118 -7.72 4.61 7.54
N ARG A 119 -7.35 5.86 7.78
CA ARG A 119 -7.41 6.52 9.09
C ARG A 119 -8.82 6.82 9.57
N PHE A 120 -9.79 6.94 8.66
CA PHE A 120 -11.13 7.41 9.01
C PHE A 120 -12.27 6.52 8.51
N VAL A 121 -12.02 5.60 7.56
CA VAL A 121 -13.05 4.64 7.15
C VAL A 121 -13.41 3.69 8.30
N VAL A 122 -14.68 3.32 8.39
CA VAL A 122 -15.19 2.50 9.50
C VAL A 122 -15.43 1.07 9.07
N THR A 123 -15.95 0.86 7.86
CA THR A 123 -16.37 -0.45 7.37
C THR A 123 -15.16 -1.35 7.06
N GLY A 124 -15.32 -2.65 7.33
CA GLY A 124 -14.29 -3.64 7.03
C GLY A 124 -13.97 -3.73 5.54
N LYS A 125 -15.01 -3.68 4.70
CA LYS A 125 -14.90 -3.68 3.24
C LYS A 125 -14.03 -2.54 2.72
N ALA A 126 -14.28 -1.30 3.16
CA ALA A 126 -13.49 -0.15 2.73
C ALA A 126 -12.03 -0.28 3.21
N ARG A 127 -11.81 -0.67 4.47
CA ARG A 127 -10.46 -0.89 5.03
C ARG A 127 -9.67 -1.93 4.25
N ALA A 128 -10.27 -3.10 4.01
CA ALA A 128 -9.64 -4.19 3.27
C ALA A 128 -9.26 -3.74 1.85
N ARG A 129 -10.16 -3.05 1.14
CA ARG A 129 -9.90 -2.52 -0.20
C ARG A 129 -8.77 -1.50 -0.23
N ILE A 130 -8.77 -0.54 0.68
CA ILE A 130 -7.71 0.48 0.78
C ILE A 130 -6.37 -0.16 1.12
N ARG A 131 -6.33 -1.07 2.10
CA ARG A 131 -5.10 -1.78 2.48
C ARG A 131 -4.53 -2.61 1.33
N ARG A 132 -5.38 -3.32 0.61
CA ARG A 132 -4.98 -4.08 -0.58
C ARG A 132 -4.35 -3.15 -1.64
N PHE A 133 -4.97 -2.01 -1.90
CA PHE A 133 -4.42 -1.03 -2.84
C PHE A 133 -3.05 -0.51 -2.39
N ILE A 134 -2.90 -0.16 -1.11
CA ILE A 134 -1.60 0.28 -0.54
C ILE A 134 -0.54 -0.81 -0.70
N ARG A 135 -0.88 -2.06 -0.35
CA ARG A 135 0.04 -3.20 -0.48
C ARG A 135 0.46 -3.43 -1.92
N GLN A 136 -0.48 -3.40 -2.87
CA GLN A 136 -0.17 -3.56 -4.30
C GLN A 136 0.76 -2.44 -4.79
N GLN A 137 0.46 -1.18 -4.44
CA GLN A 137 1.28 -0.05 -4.84
C GLN A 137 2.71 -0.15 -4.28
N GLN A 138 2.85 -0.58 -3.02
CA GLN A 138 4.17 -0.82 -2.42
C GLN A 138 4.90 -1.98 -3.10
N GLU A 139 4.19 -3.06 -3.42
CA GLU A 139 4.77 -4.21 -4.11
C GLU A 139 5.31 -3.81 -5.48
N ASP A 140 4.53 -3.07 -6.28
CA ASP A 140 4.95 -2.60 -7.60
C ASP A 140 6.21 -1.72 -7.52
N GLN A 141 6.29 -0.82 -6.53
CA GLN A 141 7.48 0.00 -6.28
C GLN A 141 8.70 -0.85 -5.90
N TYR A 142 8.51 -1.85 -5.03
CA TYR A 142 9.61 -2.75 -4.66
C TYR A 142 10.06 -3.62 -5.83
N LYS A 143 9.17 -4.02 -6.74
CA LYS A 143 9.55 -4.73 -7.98
C LYS A 143 10.49 -3.89 -8.83
N ASP A 144 10.13 -2.64 -9.10
CA ASP A 144 10.93 -1.74 -9.92
C ASP A 144 12.31 -1.48 -9.30
N LEU A 145 12.35 -1.23 -7.98
CA LEU A 145 13.58 -1.05 -7.24
C LEU A 145 14.45 -2.30 -7.24
N GLY A 146 13.86 -3.46 -6.95
CA GLY A 146 14.57 -4.73 -6.94
C GLY A 146 15.20 -5.05 -8.29
N LYS A 147 14.50 -4.72 -9.38
CA LYS A 147 15.03 -4.87 -10.75
C LYS A 147 16.25 -3.98 -10.97
N ALA A 148 16.19 -2.72 -10.56
CA ALA A 148 17.34 -1.80 -10.66
C ALA A 148 18.54 -2.29 -9.83
N ILE A 149 18.29 -2.77 -8.60
CA ILE A 149 19.33 -3.34 -7.73
C ILE A 149 19.99 -4.56 -8.38
N LEU A 150 19.20 -5.50 -8.91
CA LEU A 150 19.73 -6.68 -9.57
C LEU A 150 20.51 -6.33 -10.83
N GLN A 151 20.00 -5.43 -11.68
CA GLN A 151 20.74 -4.99 -12.87
C GLN A 151 22.10 -4.38 -12.51
N LYS A 152 22.17 -3.58 -11.45
CA LYS A 152 23.43 -3.02 -10.95
C LYS A 152 24.37 -4.12 -10.45
N ALA A 153 23.86 -5.07 -9.66
CA ALA A 153 24.65 -6.17 -9.11
C ALA A 153 25.21 -7.11 -10.18
N PHE A 154 24.39 -7.49 -11.18
CA PHE A 154 24.84 -8.29 -12.32
C PHE A 154 25.96 -7.59 -13.09
N ARG A 155 25.78 -6.29 -13.38
CA ARG A 155 26.78 -5.49 -14.11
C ARG A 155 28.10 -5.36 -13.35
N GLN A 156 28.06 -5.25 -12.02
CA GLN A 156 29.27 -5.18 -11.18
C GLN A 156 30.11 -6.46 -11.24
N GLU A 157 29.46 -7.61 -11.36
CA GLU A 157 30.11 -8.93 -11.50
C GLU A 157 30.40 -9.30 -12.97
N GLY A 158 30.11 -8.40 -13.91
CA GLY A 158 30.38 -8.60 -15.35
C GLY A 158 29.37 -9.50 -16.08
N TYR A 159 28.19 -9.71 -15.51
CA TYR A 159 27.10 -10.48 -16.11
C TYR A 159 25.96 -9.58 -16.62
N ASP A 160 25.22 -10.05 -17.61
CA ASP A 160 23.99 -9.39 -18.09
C ASP A 160 22.77 -9.90 -17.32
N TYR A 161 21.91 -8.97 -16.89
CA TYR A 161 20.64 -9.29 -16.25
C TYR A 161 19.68 -9.98 -17.24
N SER A 162 19.08 -11.09 -16.83
CA SER A 162 18.03 -11.78 -17.59
C SER A 162 17.04 -12.45 -16.66
N ASP A 163 15.74 -12.21 -16.87
CA ASP A 163 14.66 -12.83 -16.10
C ASP A 163 14.75 -14.37 -16.14
N LYS A 164 15.23 -14.95 -17.26
CA LYS A 164 15.45 -16.40 -17.40
C LYS A 164 16.55 -16.94 -16.49
N ALA A 165 17.60 -16.16 -16.25
CA ALA A 165 18.69 -16.56 -15.37
C ALA A 165 18.20 -16.59 -13.90
N ILE A 166 17.29 -15.68 -13.56
CA ILE A 166 16.70 -15.55 -12.23
C ILE A 166 15.65 -16.62 -11.96
N ASP A 167 14.89 -17.03 -12.97
CA ASP A 167 13.86 -18.08 -12.84
C ASP A 167 14.43 -19.39 -12.27
N GLY A 168 15.66 -19.74 -12.67
CA GLY A 168 16.37 -20.93 -12.19
C GLY A 168 16.68 -20.95 -10.68
N VAL A 169 16.75 -19.78 -10.04
CA VAL A 169 17.12 -19.65 -8.63
C VAL A 169 15.93 -19.41 -7.70
N LEU A 170 14.71 -19.26 -8.23
CA LEU A 170 13.50 -19.04 -7.43
C LEU A 170 13.28 -20.11 -6.36
N LYS A 171 13.62 -21.37 -6.67
CA LYS A 171 13.53 -22.49 -5.72
C LYS A 171 14.48 -22.33 -4.53
N ILE A 172 15.64 -21.71 -4.73
CA ILE A 172 16.63 -21.46 -3.66
C ILE A 172 16.07 -20.45 -2.66
N PHE A 173 15.46 -19.37 -3.18
CA PHE A 173 14.85 -18.31 -2.38
C PHE A 173 13.45 -18.69 -1.85
N LYS A 174 12.89 -19.83 -2.24
CA LYS A 174 11.53 -20.29 -1.90
C LYS A 174 10.45 -19.27 -2.30
N LEU A 175 10.64 -18.62 -3.44
CA LEU A 175 9.70 -17.64 -3.98
C LEU A 175 9.00 -18.19 -5.22
N PRO A 176 7.71 -17.84 -5.44
CA PRO A 176 6.92 -18.42 -6.50
C PRO A 176 7.21 -17.84 -7.88
N THR A 177 7.63 -16.57 -7.97
CA THR A 177 7.83 -15.86 -9.25
C THR A 177 9.04 -14.94 -9.21
N VAL A 178 9.55 -14.59 -10.39
CA VAL A 178 10.59 -13.55 -10.55
C VAL A 178 10.14 -12.23 -9.93
N GLU A 179 8.89 -11.83 -10.16
CA GLU A 179 8.33 -10.63 -9.54
C GLU A 179 8.41 -10.65 -8.01
N SER A 180 8.10 -11.78 -7.35
CA SER A 180 8.25 -11.90 -5.90
C SER A 180 9.70 -11.76 -5.44
N LEU A 181 10.65 -12.25 -6.22
CA LEU A 181 12.08 -12.07 -5.93
C LEU A 181 12.50 -10.61 -6.12
N LEU A 182 12.04 -9.94 -7.17
CA LEU A 182 12.26 -8.51 -7.38
C LEU A 182 11.69 -7.70 -6.21
N SER A 183 10.44 -7.93 -5.82
CA SER A 183 9.84 -7.31 -4.64
C SER A 183 10.65 -7.58 -3.38
N SER A 184 11.13 -8.82 -3.19
CA SER A 184 11.91 -9.21 -2.00
C SER A 184 13.26 -8.50 -1.93
N VAL A 185 13.95 -8.36 -3.07
CA VAL A 185 15.21 -7.61 -3.18
C VAL A 185 14.98 -6.11 -2.99
N GLY A 186 13.98 -5.51 -3.64
CA GLY A 186 13.66 -4.10 -3.48
C GLY A 186 13.20 -3.76 -2.06
N ALA A 187 12.48 -4.68 -1.42
CA ALA A 187 12.13 -4.59 -0.01
C ALA A 187 13.30 -4.92 0.93
N GLY A 188 14.50 -5.22 0.42
CA GLY A 188 15.73 -5.42 1.20
C GLY A 188 15.82 -6.73 1.99
N HIS A 189 14.99 -7.73 1.69
CA HIS A 189 15.05 -9.06 2.32
C HIS A 189 16.17 -9.94 1.75
N HIS A 190 16.49 -9.75 0.47
CA HIS A 190 17.64 -10.36 -0.21
C HIS A 190 18.53 -9.27 -0.81
N THR A 191 19.83 -9.47 -0.78
CA THR A 191 20.77 -8.56 -1.46
C THR A 191 20.90 -8.90 -2.93
N GLY A 192 21.31 -7.94 -3.76
CA GLY A 192 21.54 -8.21 -5.18
C GLY A 192 22.67 -9.22 -5.39
N ARG A 193 23.68 -9.19 -4.52
CA ARG A 193 24.83 -10.10 -4.55
C ARG A 193 24.44 -11.55 -4.22
N GLU A 194 23.56 -11.76 -3.24
CA GLU A 194 23.00 -13.09 -2.94
C GLU A 194 22.34 -13.72 -4.16
N VAL A 195 21.58 -12.91 -4.92
CA VAL A 195 20.90 -13.38 -6.13
C VAL A 195 21.91 -13.67 -7.24
N VAL A 196 22.89 -12.80 -7.48
CA VAL A 196 23.94 -13.03 -8.50
C VAL A 196 24.72 -14.31 -8.19
N HIS A 197 25.12 -14.52 -6.94
CA HIS A 197 25.85 -15.71 -6.53
C HIS A 197 25.02 -17.00 -6.65
N ALA A 198 23.72 -16.92 -6.34
CA ALA A 198 22.82 -18.05 -6.56
C ALA A 198 22.70 -18.43 -8.05
N VAL A 199 22.73 -17.43 -8.95
CA VAL A 199 22.67 -17.64 -10.41
C VAL A 199 24.01 -18.12 -10.96
N PHE A 200 25.11 -17.62 -10.41
CA PHE A 200 26.48 -17.96 -10.81
C PHE A 200 27.32 -18.38 -9.59
N PRO A 201 27.23 -19.66 -9.15
CA PRO A 201 27.91 -20.19 -7.96
C PRO A 201 29.45 -20.25 -8.04
N GLY A 202 30.07 -19.63 -9.05
CA GLY A 202 31.52 -19.53 -9.25
C GLY A 202 32.05 -18.09 -9.24
N SER A 203 31.21 -17.12 -8.85
CA SER A 203 31.63 -15.74 -8.58
C SER A 203 32.44 -15.69 -7.28
N LYS A 204 33.49 -14.84 -7.23
CA LYS A 204 34.52 -14.87 -6.18
C LYS A 204 33.92 -14.80 -4.77
N ASP A 205 34.27 -15.79 -3.95
CA ASP A 205 33.93 -15.88 -2.54
C ASP A 205 34.22 -14.57 -1.79
N THR A 206 33.18 -14.02 -1.16
CA THR A 206 33.33 -13.52 0.21
C THR A 206 32.08 -13.95 0.97
N GLU A 207 32.26 -14.87 1.92
CA GLU A 207 31.32 -15.11 2.99
C GLU A 207 30.86 -13.78 3.58
N THR A 208 29.55 -13.49 3.56
CA THR A 208 28.99 -12.54 4.53
C THR A 208 27.69 -13.09 5.09
N ALA A 209 27.80 -13.35 6.38
CA ALA A 209 26.78 -13.84 7.27
C ALA A 209 25.55 -12.90 7.32
N ARG A 210 24.40 -13.54 7.52
CA ARG A 210 23.16 -12.94 7.98
C ARG A 210 23.45 -12.03 9.19
N LYS A 211 23.42 -10.71 9.00
CA LYS A 211 23.14 -9.75 10.07
C LYS A 211 21.81 -9.08 9.76
N ILE A 212 20.75 -9.74 10.22
CA ILE A 212 19.43 -9.14 10.37
C ILE A 212 19.58 -8.15 11.53
N ILE A 213 19.48 -6.85 11.26
CA ILE A 213 19.37 -5.83 12.31
C ILE A 213 17.91 -5.37 12.34
N PRO A 214 17.12 -5.73 13.37
CA PRO A 214 15.83 -5.11 13.60
C PRO A 214 16.07 -3.71 14.18
N LEU A 215 15.78 -2.65 13.41
CA LEU A 215 15.84 -1.28 13.92
C LEU A 215 14.44 -0.83 14.36
N GLU A 216 14.34 -0.48 15.65
CA GLU A 216 13.13 -0.09 16.37
C GLU A 216 12.27 0.98 15.65
N LYS A 217 10.97 0.92 15.93
CA LYS A 217 9.92 1.78 15.37
C LYS A 217 10.11 3.25 15.80
N GLY A 218 10.88 4.00 15.03
CA GLY A 218 10.89 5.46 15.06
C GLY A 218 9.57 6.03 14.51
N ARG A 219 8.87 6.82 15.34
CA ARG A 219 7.62 7.52 14.99
C ARG A 219 7.82 8.43 13.77
N THR A 220 7.05 8.21 12.72
CA THR A 220 7.05 9.08 11.53
C THR A 220 6.34 10.41 11.84
N ARG A 221 7.10 11.51 11.86
CA ARG A 221 6.54 12.87 11.73
C ARG A 221 6.33 13.15 10.24
N LYS A 222 5.11 13.54 9.87
CA LYS A 222 4.80 14.04 8.53
C LYS A 222 5.50 15.37 8.33
N HIS A 223 6.40 15.47 7.34
CA HIS A 223 6.88 16.74 6.84
C HIS A 223 6.15 17.07 5.53
N GLU A 224 5.38 18.16 5.53
CA GLU A 224 4.52 18.63 4.44
C GLU A 224 5.28 19.40 3.34
N HIS A 225 6.62 19.49 3.42
CA HIS A 225 7.46 20.17 2.44
C HIS A 225 8.70 19.33 2.15
N ALA A 226 8.56 18.30 1.32
CA ALA A 226 9.70 17.57 0.78
C ALA A 226 10.10 18.22 -0.55
N ILE A 227 11.29 18.82 -0.59
CA ILE A 227 11.92 19.23 -1.85
C ILE A 227 12.10 17.96 -2.71
N PRO A 228 11.76 18.00 -4.01
CA PRO A 228 11.94 16.84 -4.88
C PRO A 228 13.40 16.36 -4.84
N LEU A 229 13.57 15.05 -4.87
CA LEU A 229 14.88 14.41 -4.84
C LEU A 229 15.19 13.87 -6.24
N LYS A 230 16.34 14.25 -6.80
CA LYS A 230 16.91 13.64 -8.01
C LYS A 230 17.47 12.26 -7.68
N GLY A 231 17.44 11.36 -8.66
CA GLY A 231 18.02 10.02 -8.55
C GLY A 231 17.12 8.97 -7.88
N LEU A 232 15.91 9.35 -7.46
CA LEU A 232 14.90 8.41 -6.96
C LEU A 232 13.91 8.00 -8.05
N ILE A 233 13.50 6.74 -8.01
CA ILE A 233 12.41 6.22 -8.84
C ILE A 233 11.10 6.88 -8.38
N PRO A 234 10.30 7.48 -9.29
CA PRO A 234 9.03 8.11 -8.93
C PRO A 234 8.09 7.17 -8.17
N GLY A 235 7.47 7.67 -7.10
CA GLY A 235 6.51 6.94 -6.29
C GLY A 235 7.10 6.20 -5.08
N MET A 236 8.41 5.99 -5.03
CA MET A 236 9.07 5.24 -3.95
C MET A 236 8.90 5.92 -2.58
N ALA A 237 8.65 5.11 -1.53
CA ALA A 237 8.60 5.61 -0.16
C ALA A 237 9.99 6.13 0.27
N VAL A 238 10.03 7.40 0.70
CA VAL A 238 11.24 8.08 1.17
C VAL A 238 11.10 8.42 2.64
N HIS A 239 12.12 8.09 3.41
CA HIS A 239 12.24 8.42 4.83
C HIS A 239 13.54 9.16 5.06
N TYR A 240 13.53 10.15 5.96
CA TYR A 240 14.76 10.82 6.38
C TYR A 240 15.32 10.11 7.61
N ALA A 241 16.63 9.89 7.64
CA ALA A 241 17.29 9.25 8.76
C ALA A 241 17.21 10.10 10.03
N GLY A 242 16.86 9.47 11.14
CA GLY A 242 16.85 10.11 12.45
C GLY A 242 18.24 10.26 13.10
N CYS A 243 19.30 9.71 12.51
CA CYS A 243 20.66 9.83 13.03
C CYS A 243 21.34 11.13 12.57
N CYS A 244 21.24 11.50 11.29
CA CYS A 244 21.91 12.66 10.70
C CYS A 244 20.99 13.81 10.29
N HIS A 245 19.66 13.62 10.32
CA HIS A 245 18.66 14.66 10.03
C HIS A 245 18.96 15.49 8.76
N PRO A 246 18.97 14.87 7.56
CA PRO A 246 19.36 15.54 6.32
C PRO A 246 18.48 16.76 6.02
N LEU A 247 19.11 17.88 5.69
CA LEU A 247 18.46 19.14 5.34
C LEU A 247 18.69 19.52 3.87
N PRO A 248 17.77 20.31 3.27
CA PRO A 248 17.98 20.91 1.96
C PRO A 248 19.35 21.57 1.79
N GLY A 249 20.09 21.16 0.75
CA GLY A 249 21.44 21.65 0.47
C GLY A 249 22.56 20.73 0.99
N ASP A 250 22.25 19.79 1.88
CA ASP A 250 23.22 18.79 2.32
C ASP A 250 23.59 17.84 1.17
N ARG A 251 24.83 17.35 1.17
CA ARG A 251 25.18 16.20 0.33
C ARG A 251 24.58 14.95 0.95
N ILE A 252 23.65 14.34 0.22
CA ILE A 252 22.86 13.22 0.71
C ILE A 252 23.10 11.95 -0.09
N VAL A 253 22.80 10.81 0.53
CA VAL A 253 22.84 9.46 -0.06
C VAL A 253 21.56 8.73 0.34
N GLY A 254 21.04 7.89 -0.55
CA GLY A 254 19.90 7.04 -0.26
C GLY A 254 20.35 5.62 0.06
N ILE A 255 19.84 5.05 1.15
CA ILE A 255 20.04 3.64 1.50
C ILE A 255 18.72 2.90 1.46
N VAL A 256 18.65 1.87 0.60
CA VAL A 256 17.50 0.96 0.56
C VAL A 256 17.42 0.18 1.87
N THR A 257 16.34 0.44 2.62
CA THR A 257 16.10 -0.11 3.95
C THR A 257 14.91 -1.03 3.94
N THR A 258 15.07 -2.21 4.56
CA THR A 258 14.06 -3.26 4.53
C THR A 258 12.71 -2.79 5.08
N GLY A 259 11.64 -2.92 4.28
CA GLY A 259 10.28 -2.55 4.65
C GLY A 259 9.98 -1.04 4.81
N LYS A 260 10.98 -0.16 4.60
CA LYS A 260 10.83 1.30 4.69
C LYS A 260 11.08 2.02 3.35
N GLY A 261 11.48 1.33 2.29
CA GLY A 261 11.88 2.00 1.04
C GLY A 261 13.27 2.61 1.17
N VAL A 262 13.45 3.88 0.79
CA VAL A 262 14.76 4.54 0.81
C VAL A 262 14.87 5.47 2.01
N THR A 263 15.90 5.25 2.83
CA THR A 263 16.27 6.15 3.92
C THR A 263 17.36 7.10 3.44
N ILE A 264 17.11 8.41 3.50
CA ILE A 264 18.06 9.47 3.15
C ILE A 264 18.97 9.74 4.34
N HIS A 265 20.27 9.70 4.10
CA HIS A 265 21.32 10.06 5.04
C HIS A 265 22.15 11.22 4.48
N THR A 266 22.83 11.97 5.34
CA THR A 266 23.95 12.82 4.92
C THR A 266 25.15 11.93 4.57
N ILE A 267 25.98 12.34 3.62
CA ILE A 267 27.11 11.54 3.10
C ILE A 267 28.19 11.24 4.14
N ASP A 268 28.24 12.01 5.21
CA ASP A 268 29.17 11.90 6.34
C ASP A 268 28.56 11.16 7.55
N CYS A 269 27.39 10.54 7.39
CA CYS A 269 26.72 9.86 8.48
C CYS A 269 27.43 8.55 8.88
N ASP A 270 27.85 8.44 10.14
CA ASP A 270 28.56 7.26 10.68
C ASP A 270 27.84 5.92 10.44
N THR A 271 26.50 5.92 10.42
CA THR A 271 25.73 4.69 10.17
C THR A 271 25.94 4.12 8.77
N LEU A 272 26.43 4.94 7.83
CA LEU A 272 26.73 4.50 6.47
C LEU A 272 27.84 3.45 6.42
N GLU A 273 28.75 3.42 7.39
CA GLU A 273 29.81 2.41 7.46
C GLU A 273 29.25 0.99 7.44
N THR A 274 28.08 0.79 8.06
CA THR A 274 27.40 -0.52 8.12
C THR A 274 26.90 -1.03 6.76
N PHE A 275 26.81 -0.14 5.76
CA PHE A 275 26.35 -0.45 4.42
C PHE A 275 27.47 -0.48 3.38
N THR A 276 28.73 -0.21 3.78
CA THR A 276 29.89 -0.14 2.85
C THR A 276 30.08 -1.43 2.05
N GLU A 277 29.79 -2.58 2.66
CA GLU A 277 29.88 -3.90 2.02
C GLU A 277 28.67 -4.25 1.14
N GLN A 278 27.66 -3.36 1.06
CA GLN A 278 26.42 -3.56 0.31
C GLN A 278 26.17 -2.40 -0.68
N PRO A 279 27.09 -2.11 -1.62
CA PRO A 279 27.04 -0.95 -2.52
C PRO A 279 25.82 -0.94 -3.47
N GLU A 280 25.14 -2.07 -3.63
CA GLU A 280 23.90 -2.20 -4.38
C GLU A 280 22.71 -1.55 -3.68
N ARG A 281 22.75 -1.40 -2.35
CA ARG A 281 21.72 -0.66 -1.57
C ARG A 281 21.88 0.85 -1.65
N TRP A 282 23.02 1.33 -2.15
CA TRP A 282 23.32 2.74 -2.25
C TRP A 282 22.71 3.32 -3.52
N LEU A 283 21.95 4.38 -3.32
CA LEU A 283 21.36 5.20 -4.36
C LEU A 283 21.98 6.58 -4.30
N ASP A 284 22.49 7.03 -5.43
CA ASP A 284 22.91 8.42 -5.61
C ASP A 284 21.65 9.28 -5.70
N VAL A 285 21.49 10.15 -4.70
CA VAL A 285 20.33 11.02 -4.58
C VAL A 285 20.82 12.43 -4.33
N GLY A 286 20.04 13.42 -4.77
CA GLY A 286 20.37 14.81 -4.58
C GLY A 286 19.13 15.66 -4.42
N TRP A 287 19.26 16.81 -3.78
CA TRP A 287 18.19 17.80 -3.73
C TRP A 287 17.98 18.37 -5.13
N ASP A 288 16.72 18.38 -5.58
CA ASP A 288 16.33 19.13 -6.75
C ASP A 288 16.16 20.60 -6.35
N ASN A 289 17.26 21.36 -6.46
CA ASN A 289 17.26 22.80 -6.19
C ASN A 289 16.71 23.63 -7.35
N ASP A 290 16.34 22.98 -8.46
CA ASP A 290 15.76 23.62 -9.63
C ASP A 290 14.28 23.21 -9.71
N GLY A 291 13.39 24.12 -9.31
CA GLY A 291 11.94 23.89 -9.40
C GLY A 291 11.43 23.70 -10.82
#